data_AF-A0A6N7M972-F1
#
_entry.id   AF-A0A6N7M972-F1
#
_cell.length_a   1.000
_cell.length_b   1.000
_cell.length_c   1.000
_cell.angle_alpha   90.00
_cell.angle_beta   90.00
_cell.angle_gamma   90.00
#
_symmetry.space_group_name_H-M   'P 1'
#
loop_
_entity.id
_entity.type
_entity.pdbx_description
1 polymer ?
#
loop_
_entity_poly.entity_id
_entity_poly.type
_entity_poly.pdbx_seq_one_letter_code
_entity_poly.pdbx_strand_id
1 'polypeptide(L)'
;MSIGIAAQVDGIIPIDRKGSPLHKAIVWMDRRATAEEKLIGEAIGEDEIFAATGCNLDASHVLPKILWLKNHTAILKNTYKLLVPASYILFFLTGKFGLDVLPQTELEFFLVYVSTISMWREHDKEEEFQSGTKSYHH
;
A
#
# COMPACT_ATOMS: atom_id res chain seq x y z
N MET A 1 -10.43 -15.30 -30.22
CA MET A 1 -9.51 -15.87 -29.22
C MET A 1 -9.51 -14.93 -28.03
N SER A 2 -9.85 -15.43 -26.84
CA SER A 2 -9.79 -14.68 -25.58
C SER A 2 -8.69 -15.27 -24.71
N ILE A 3 -7.91 -14.43 -24.05
CA ILE A 3 -7.01 -14.80 -22.95
C ILE A 3 -7.72 -14.37 -21.66
N GLY A 4 -7.87 -15.30 -20.72
CA GLY A 4 -8.35 -15.02 -19.37
C GLY A 4 -7.19 -15.19 -18.39
N ILE A 5 -6.91 -14.17 -17.59
CA ILE A 5 -5.87 -14.20 -16.56
C ILE A 5 -6.59 -14.18 -15.21
N ALA A 6 -6.42 -15.22 -14.41
CA ALA A 6 -6.84 -15.23 -13.01
C ALA A 6 -5.57 -15.08 -12.16
N ALA A 7 -5.46 -14.02 -11.38
CA ALA A 7 -4.41 -13.90 -10.37
C ALA A 7 -5.00 -13.58 -9.00
N GLN A 8 -4.25 -13.92 -7.97
CA GLN A 8 -4.64 -13.77 -6.57
C GLN A 8 -4.84 -12.30 -6.20
N VAL A 9 -5.82 -12.05 -5.34
CA VAL A 9 -6.40 -10.72 -5.08
C VAL A 9 -5.45 -9.82 -4.28
N ASP A 10 -4.83 -10.26 -3.19
CA ASP A 10 -4.05 -9.32 -2.34
C ASP A 10 -2.53 -9.22 -2.60
N GLY A 11 -2.08 -9.44 -3.83
CA GLY A 11 -0.67 -9.23 -4.17
C GLY A 11 -0.35 -7.77 -4.48
N ILE A 12 0.84 -7.26 -4.14
CA ILE A 12 1.29 -5.93 -4.61
C ILE A 12 2.61 -6.00 -5.38
N ILE A 13 2.66 -5.26 -6.48
CA ILE A 13 3.83 -5.06 -7.34
C ILE A 13 4.01 -3.56 -7.57
N PRO A 14 5.00 -2.92 -6.90
CA PRO A 14 5.35 -1.53 -7.17
C PRO A 14 6.07 -1.42 -8.51
N ILE A 15 5.63 -0.51 -9.36
CA ILE A 15 6.22 -0.25 -10.68
C ILE A 15 6.61 1.21 -10.86
N ASP A 16 7.61 1.47 -11.70
CA ASP A 16 7.98 2.83 -12.12
C ASP A 16 7.11 3.33 -13.29
N ARG A 17 7.41 4.55 -13.78
CA ARG A 17 6.69 5.15 -14.93
C ARG A 17 6.89 4.40 -16.25
N LYS A 18 7.97 3.61 -16.36
CA LYS A 18 8.24 2.75 -17.52
C LYS A 18 7.57 1.38 -17.36
N GLY A 19 6.90 1.13 -16.23
CA GLY A 19 6.28 -0.15 -15.90
C GLY A 19 7.27 -1.21 -15.42
N SER A 20 8.50 -0.83 -15.10
CA SER A 20 9.50 -1.74 -14.54
C SER A 20 9.21 -2.00 -13.06
N PRO A 21 9.26 -3.25 -12.59
CA PRO A 21 9.02 -3.57 -11.20
C PRO A 21 10.17 -3.04 -10.34
N LEU A 22 9.83 -2.31 -9.27
CA LEU A 22 10.78 -1.72 -8.33
C LEU A 22 11.09 -2.64 -7.15
N HIS A 23 10.29 -3.70 -6.97
CA HIS A 23 10.46 -4.71 -5.94
C HIS A 23 9.81 -6.02 -6.37
N LYS A 24 10.20 -7.12 -5.72
CA LYS A 24 9.53 -8.42 -5.89
C LYS A 24 8.07 -8.30 -5.46
N ALA A 25 7.19 -9.05 -6.13
CA ALA A 25 5.79 -9.13 -5.74
C ALA A 25 5.67 -9.58 -4.27
N ILE A 26 4.87 -8.86 -3.48
CA ILE A 26 4.50 -9.28 -2.13
C ILE A 26 3.12 -9.91 -2.24
N VAL A 27 3.06 -11.24 -2.17
CA VAL A 27 1.83 -12.04 -2.38
C VAL A 27 0.97 -12.12 -1.11
N TRP A 28 -0.28 -12.55 -1.21
CA TRP A 28 -1.20 -12.66 -0.07
C TRP A 28 -0.70 -13.57 1.08
N MET A 29 -0.01 -14.67 0.77
CA MET A 29 0.61 -15.56 1.78
C MET A 29 1.80 -14.92 2.51
N ASP A 30 2.28 -13.79 2.01
CA ASP A 30 3.41 -13.10 2.61
C ASP A 30 2.94 -12.30 3.83
N ARG A 31 3.24 -12.82 5.02
CA ARG A 31 2.87 -12.20 6.30
C ARG A 31 3.94 -11.27 6.87
N ARG A 32 4.91 -10.81 6.06
CA ARG A 32 5.99 -9.92 6.54
C ARG A 32 5.49 -8.63 7.19
N ALA A 33 4.28 -8.19 6.82
CA ALA A 33 3.67 -6.96 7.29
C ALA A 33 2.89 -7.09 8.62
N THR A 34 3.16 -8.14 9.42
CA THR A 34 2.46 -8.36 10.71
C THR A 34 2.78 -7.25 11.72
N ALA A 35 3.99 -6.69 11.69
CA ALA A 35 4.33 -5.56 12.56
C ALA A 35 3.54 -4.31 12.16
N GLU A 36 3.41 -4.05 10.86
CA GLU A 36 2.65 -2.95 10.30
C GLU A 36 1.16 -3.08 10.53
N GLU A 37 0.60 -4.29 10.43
CA GLU A 37 -0.78 -4.59 10.82
C GLU A 37 -1.05 -4.09 12.24
N LYS A 38 -0.18 -4.44 13.20
CA LYS A 38 -0.32 -3.99 14.60
C LYS A 38 -0.23 -2.47 14.73
N LEU A 39 0.71 -1.83 14.04
CA LEU A 39 0.86 -0.36 14.05
C LEU A 39 -0.37 0.35 13.49
N ILE A 40 -0.96 -0.21 12.43
CA ILE A 40 -2.20 0.31 11.83
C ILE A 40 -3.37 0.17 12.81
N GLY A 41 -3.49 -1.00 13.46
CA GLY A 41 -4.53 -1.25 14.46
C GLY A 41 -4.39 -0.32 15.68
N GLU A 42 -3.17 -0.03 16.13
CA GLU A 42 -2.92 0.89 17.25
C GLU A 42 -3.22 2.35 16.90
N ALA A 43 -3.01 2.76 15.65
CA ALA A 43 -3.17 4.15 15.23
C ALA A 43 -4.59 4.52 14.78
N ILE A 44 -5.29 3.61 14.08
CA ILE A 44 -6.63 3.86 13.52
C ILE A 44 -7.71 3.06 14.25
N GLY A 45 -7.38 1.86 14.73
CA GLY A 45 -8.36 0.94 15.29
C GLY A 45 -8.99 0.03 14.24
N GLU A 46 -9.13 -1.25 14.57
CA GLU A 46 -9.66 -2.27 13.66
C GLU A 46 -11.11 -2.00 13.23
N ASP A 47 -11.95 -1.49 14.16
CA ASP A 47 -13.36 -1.19 13.89
C ASP A 47 -13.52 -0.05 12.86
N GLU A 48 -12.68 0.98 12.93
CA GLU A 48 -12.71 2.10 11.99
C GLU A 48 -12.26 1.66 10.59
N ILE A 49 -11.23 0.81 10.52
CA ILE A 49 -10.77 0.21 9.25
C ILE A 49 -11.87 -0.66 8.65
N PHE A 50 -12.52 -1.49 9.46
CA PHE A 50 -13.63 -2.33 9.00
C PHE A 50 -14.82 -1.49 8.53
N ALA A 51 -15.18 -0.43 9.26
CA ALA A 51 -16.26 0.47 8.88
C ALA A 51 -15.95 1.22 7.56
N ALA A 52 -14.69 1.56 7.32
CA ALA A 52 -14.25 2.28 6.13
C ALA A 52 -14.05 1.39 4.90
N THR A 53 -13.62 0.14 5.07
CA THR A 53 -13.21 -0.76 3.97
C THR A 53 -14.10 -1.99 3.79
N GLY A 54 -14.91 -2.32 4.79
CA GLY A 54 -15.65 -3.58 4.86
C GLY A 54 -14.78 -4.82 5.07
N CYS A 55 -13.47 -4.65 5.27
CA CYS A 55 -12.50 -5.73 5.43
C CYS A 55 -11.86 -5.70 6.81
N ASN A 56 -11.56 -6.88 7.37
CA ASN A 56 -10.78 -6.97 8.59
C ASN A 56 -9.34 -6.52 8.33
N LEU A 57 -8.69 -6.01 9.37
CA LEU A 57 -7.26 -5.75 9.33
C LEU A 57 -6.51 -7.09 9.37
N ASP A 58 -5.61 -7.33 8.41
CA ASP A 58 -4.74 -8.51 8.37
C ASP A 58 -3.51 -8.23 7.50
N ALA A 59 -2.34 -8.74 7.89
CA ALA A 59 -1.09 -8.60 7.14
C ALA A 59 -1.12 -9.10 5.68
N SER A 60 -2.08 -9.97 5.33
CA SER A 60 -2.27 -10.43 3.95
C SER A 60 -2.88 -9.37 3.04
N HIS A 61 -3.52 -8.34 3.59
CA HIS A 61 -4.12 -7.26 2.81
C HIS A 61 -3.09 -6.23 2.33
N VAL A 62 -3.52 -5.42 1.38
CA VAL A 62 -2.70 -4.41 0.71
C VAL A 62 -2.19 -3.35 1.69
N LEU A 63 -3.03 -2.85 2.61
CA LEU A 63 -2.67 -1.71 3.47
C LEU A 63 -1.42 -1.97 4.34
N PRO A 64 -1.32 -3.06 5.12
CA PRO A 64 -0.09 -3.37 5.87
C PRO A 64 1.14 -3.52 4.99
N LYS A 65 0.99 -4.09 3.78
CA LYS A 65 2.12 -4.30 2.86
C LYS A 65 2.67 -3.00 2.30
N ILE A 66 1.81 -2.01 2.05
CA ILE A 66 2.32 -0.71 1.60
C ILE A 66 3.02 0.02 2.74
N LEU A 67 2.51 -0.07 3.98
CA LEU A 67 3.23 0.46 5.14
C LEU A 67 4.58 -0.26 5.31
N TRP A 68 4.63 -1.57 5.08
CA TRP A 68 5.89 -2.32 5.12
C TRP A 68 6.87 -1.79 4.07
N LEU A 69 6.41 -1.54 2.83
CA LEU A 69 7.23 -0.90 1.79
C LEU A 69 7.72 0.49 2.19
N LYS A 70 6.89 1.30 2.88
CA LYS A 70 7.27 2.62 3.40
C LYS A 70 8.40 2.49 4.43
N ASN A 71 8.28 1.55 5.35
CA ASN A 71 9.18 1.43 6.50
C ASN A 71 10.49 0.72 6.14
N HIS A 72 10.44 -0.25 5.23
CA HIS A 72 11.56 -1.15 4.96
C HIS A 72 12.28 -0.89 3.63
N THR A 73 11.76 0.02 2.79
CA THR A 73 12.33 0.29 1.48
C THR A 73 12.30 1.77 1.11
N ALA A 74 13.19 2.18 0.20
CA ALA A 74 13.18 3.54 -0.35
C ALA A 74 12.40 3.66 -1.68
N ILE A 75 11.71 2.59 -2.11
CA ILE A 75 11.19 2.49 -3.49
C ILE A 75 9.92 3.33 -3.72
N LEU A 76 9.16 3.64 -2.67
CA LEU A 76 7.89 4.35 -2.82
C LEU A 76 8.07 5.72 -3.50
N LYS A 77 9.23 6.37 -3.28
CA LYS A 77 9.58 7.64 -3.96
C LYS A 77 9.64 7.53 -5.48
N ASN A 78 10.01 6.36 -6.00
CA ASN A 78 10.12 6.07 -7.43
C ASN A 78 8.91 5.30 -7.96
N THR A 79 7.99 4.89 -7.08
CA THR A 79 6.81 4.11 -7.43
C THR A 79 5.79 5.01 -8.11
N TYR A 80 5.44 4.65 -9.34
CA TYR A 80 4.38 5.30 -10.10
C TYR A 80 3.02 4.68 -9.81
N LYS A 81 2.95 3.35 -9.72
CA LYS A 81 1.72 2.60 -9.40
C LYS A 81 2.04 1.34 -8.59
N LEU A 82 1.08 0.94 -7.77
CA LEU A 82 1.02 -0.38 -7.16
C LEU A 82 -0.01 -1.20 -7.94
N LEU A 83 0.39 -2.36 -8.44
CA LEU A 83 -0.49 -3.24 -9.21
C LEU A 83 -0.65 -4.58 -8.50
N VAL A 84 -1.85 -5.13 -8.57
CA VAL A 84 -2.04 -6.55 -8.28
C VAL A 84 -1.39 -7.42 -9.37
N PRO A 85 -1.00 -8.67 -9.06
CA PRO A 85 -0.31 -9.54 -10.01
C PRO A 85 -1.04 -9.70 -11.35
N ALA A 86 -2.38 -9.78 -11.34
CA ALA A 86 -3.19 -9.87 -12.56
C ALA A 86 -2.97 -8.65 -13.46
N SER A 87 -3.13 -7.45 -12.91
CA SER A 87 -2.97 -6.19 -13.64
C SER A 87 -1.54 -5.99 -14.14
N TYR A 88 -0.54 -6.44 -13.38
CA TYR A 88 0.86 -6.38 -13.83
C TYR A 88 1.13 -7.32 -15.00
N ILE A 89 0.63 -8.57 -14.96
CA ILE A 89 0.78 -9.51 -16.08
C ILE A 89 0.05 -8.96 -17.32
N LEU A 90 -1.15 -8.41 -17.16
CA LEU A 90 -1.89 -7.78 -18.25
C LEU A 90 -1.10 -6.60 -18.85
N PHE A 91 -0.52 -5.75 -18.01
CA PHE A 91 0.35 -4.67 -18.47
C PHE A 91 1.58 -5.19 -19.20
N PHE A 92 2.26 -6.21 -18.66
CA PHE A 92 3.42 -6.82 -19.28
C PHE A 92 3.12 -7.40 -20.66
N LEU A 93 1.95 -8.03 -20.84
CA LEU A 93 1.54 -8.66 -22.10
C LEU A 93 1.00 -7.68 -23.13
N THR A 94 0.35 -6.58 -22.70
CA THR A 94 -0.38 -5.69 -23.61
C THR A 94 0.26 -4.32 -23.78
N GLY A 95 1.21 -3.94 -22.92
CA GLY A 95 1.75 -2.58 -22.82
C GLY A 95 0.73 -1.54 -22.38
N LYS A 96 -0.49 -1.97 -22.02
CA LYS A 96 -1.59 -1.12 -21.59
C LYS A 96 -1.92 -1.42 -20.14
N PHE A 97 -2.18 -0.37 -19.37
CA PHE A 97 -2.84 -0.54 -18.08
C PHE A 97 -4.31 -0.87 -18.35
N GLY A 98 -4.60 -2.14 -18.64
CA GLY A 98 -5.95 -2.66 -18.59
C GLY A 98 -6.36 -2.69 -17.12
N LEU A 99 -7.34 -1.86 -16.76
CA LEU A 99 -8.00 -1.98 -15.47
C LEU A 99 -8.79 -3.30 -15.55
N ASP A 100 -8.24 -4.40 -15.04
CA ASP A 100 -9.14 -5.25 -14.28
C ASP A 100 -9.57 -4.36 -13.13
N VAL A 101 -10.85 -4.02 -13.10
CA VAL A 101 -11.45 -3.21 -12.05
C VAL A 101 -11.05 -3.93 -10.77
N LEU A 102 -10.09 -3.37 -10.03
CA LEU A 102 -9.86 -3.79 -8.66
C LEU A 102 -11.27 -3.78 -8.05
N PRO A 103 -11.75 -4.88 -7.44
CA PRO A 103 -13.04 -4.85 -6.76
C PRO A 103 -13.06 -3.58 -5.90
N GLN A 104 -14.16 -2.82 -5.91
CA GLN A 104 -14.24 -1.44 -5.38
C GLN A 104 -13.56 -1.27 -4.00
N THR A 105 -13.57 -2.33 -3.19
CA THR A 105 -12.83 -2.50 -1.94
C THR A 105 -11.35 -2.11 -2.00
N GLU A 106 -10.63 -2.39 -3.08
CA GLU A 106 -9.20 -2.05 -3.22
C GLU A 106 -8.90 -0.63 -3.70
N LEU A 107 -9.86 0.01 -4.39
CA LEU A 107 -9.78 1.45 -4.65
C LEU A 107 -10.02 2.25 -3.36
N GLU A 108 -10.89 1.75 -2.49
CA GLU A 108 -11.06 2.28 -1.14
C GLU A 108 -9.80 2.08 -0.30
N PHE A 109 -9.11 0.93 -0.41
CA PHE A 109 -7.78 0.77 0.20
C PHE A 109 -6.76 1.78 -0.33
N PHE A 110 -6.81 2.19 -1.61
CA PHE A 110 -5.96 3.28 -2.12
C PHE A 110 -6.33 4.65 -1.53
N LEU A 111 -7.63 4.95 -1.36
CA LEU A 111 -8.09 6.19 -0.73
C LEU A 111 -7.75 6.23 0.77
N VAL A 112 -7.96 5.12 1.48
CA VAL A 112 -7.53 4.91 2.87
C VAL A 112 -6.01 4.97 2.96
N TYR A 113 -5.27 4.43 1.99
CA TYR A 113 -3.82 4.55 1.94
C TYR A 113 -3.37 6.01 1.78
N VAL A 114 -3.97 6.78 0.86
CA VAL A 114 -3.64 8.20 0.66
C VAL A 114 -4.02 9.02 1.90
N SER A 115 -5.18 8.76 2.53
CA SER A 115 -5.58 9.46 3.75
C SER A 115 -4.68 9.09 4.92
N THR A 116 -4.40 7.80 5.12
CA THR A 116 -3.53 7.26 6.16
C THR A 116 -2.13 7.82 5.99
N ILE A 117 -1.49 7.72 4.81
CA ILE A 117 -0.18 8.33 4.58
C ILE A 117 -0.20 9.83 4.82
N SER A 118 -1.26 10.54 4.42
CA SER A 118 -1.35 11.98 4.67
C SER A 118 -1.41 12.27 6.17
N MET A 119 -2.22 11.53 6.94
CA MET A 119 -2.28 11.64 8.40
C MET A 119 -0.94 11.31 9.05
N TRP A 120 -0.27 10.23 8.65
CA TRP A 120 1.06 9.89 9.17
C TRP A 120 2.13 10.89 8.75
N ARG A 121 2.05 11.45 7.54
CA ARG A 121 2.98 12.50 7.08
C ARG A 121 2.76 13.83 7.79
N GLU A 122 1.55 14.09 8.26
CA GLU A 122 1.23 15.22 9.13
C GLU A 122 1.73 14.97 10.56
N HIS A 123 1.52 13.76 11.09
CA HIS A 123 2.01 13.35 12.41
C HIS A 123 3.55 13.33 12.48
N ASP A 124 4.24 12.78 11.48
CA ASP A 124 5.71 12.79 11.37
C ASP A 124 6.25 14.24 11.35
N LYS A 125 5.53 15.18 10.69
CA LYS A 125 5.89 16.60 10.67
C LYS A 125 5.63 17.31 12.00
N GLU A 126 4.56 16.95 12.70
CA GLU A 126 4.26 17.48 14.03
C GLU A 126 5.30 17.01 15.06
N GLU A 127 5.72 15.74 15.01
CA GLU A 127 6.81 15.23 15.85
C GLU A 127 8.18 15.87 15.52
N GLU A 128 8.50 16.08 14.24
CA GLU A 128 9.70 16.84 13.82
C GLU A 128 9.64 18.31 14.28
N PHE A 129 8.48 18.95 14.21
CA PHE A 129 8.29 20.34 14.66
C PHE A 129 8.43 20.47 16.19
N GLN A 130 7.86 19.53 16.95
CA GLN A 130 7.95 19.50 18.42
C GLN A 130 9.37 19.14 18.90
N SER A 131 10.11 18.31 18.18
CA SER A 131 11.51 17.99 18.51
C SER A 131 12.50 19.10 18.12
N GLY A 132 12.24 19.85 17.04
CA GLY A 132 13.05 21.00 16.62
C GLY A 132 12.93 22.24 17.51
N THR A 133 11.83 22.39 18.26
CA THR A 133 11.59 23.56 19.12
C THR A 133 12.31 23.46 20.48
N LYS A 134 12.84 22.28 20.86
CA LYS A 134 13.55 22.08 22.15
C LYS A 134 15.04 22.50 22.16
N SER A 135 15.59 23.03 21.06
CA SER A 135 17.02 23.41 20.97
C SER A 135 17.31 24.93 21.04
N TYR A 136 16.35 25.75 21.48
CA TYR A 136 16.55 27.21 21.65
C TYR A 136 16.10 27.72 23.02
N HIS A 137 16.44 27.01 24.10
CA HIS A 137 16.45 27.58 25.45
C HIS A 137 17.56 26.96 26.29
N HIS A 138 18.79 27.40 26.04
CA HIS A 138 19.84 27.53 27.05
C HIS A 138 20.74 28.72 26.70
#